data_AF-A0A928R4L8-F1
#
_entry.id   AF-A0A928R4L8-F1
#
_cell.length_a   1.000
_cell.length_b   1.000
_cell.length_c   1.000
_cell.angle_alpha   90.00
_cell.angle_beta   90.00
_cell.angle_gamma   90.00
#
_symmetry.space_group_name_H-M   'P 1'
#
loop_
_entity.id
_entity.type
_entity.pdbx_description
1 polymer ?
#
loop_
_entity_poly.entity_id
_entity_poly.type
_entity_poly.pdbx_seq_one_letter_code
_entity_poly.pdbx_strand_id
1 'polypeptide(L)'
;MIRKKPTEERPDIDIPLSLKTDRIDTQSLSEADLQKRKEGVRQFLSVFFKLFLLFAAVLLIVLLYSFRDQITPRRLRALWNDLWGIEISTDVLDLNLSDNASFASYQGGLVACDATATRIIDIHGIEEILNTPLFSTPSLTLTKNRFLLFDQVSHNLYLGDGEKEYLWLTQADAVVNATLSEGGVATLTEADGYLSVVKAYKPDG
;
A
#
# COMPACT_ATOMS: atom_id res chain seq x y z
N MET A 1 -74.25 -55.39 85.56
CA MET A 1 -73.44 -54.32 84.93
C MET A 1 -72.00 -54.76 85.08
N ILE A 2 -71.21 -55.06 84.05
CA ILE A 2 -70.73 -54.21 82.96
C ILE A 2 -70.51 -55.06 81.69
N ARG A 3 -70.81 -54.46 80.55
CA ARG A 3 -70.94 -55.04 79.20
C ARG A 3 -69.61 -55.53 78.62
N LYS A 4 -69.65 -56.66 77.90
CA LYS A 4 -68.69 -57.00 76.83
C LYS A 4 -68.68 -55.86 75.81
N LYS A 5 -67.51 -55.29 75.49
CA LYS A 5 -67.34 -54.42 74.32
C LYS A 5 -66.86 -55.26 73.13
N PRO A 6 -67.36 -54.98 71.91
CA PRO A 6 -67.08 -55.77 70.71
C PRO A 6 -65.78 -55.32 70.03
N THR A 7 -65.19 -56.25 69.29
CA THR A 7 -64.10 -56.07 68.33
C THR A 7 -64.46 -54.95 67.33
N GLU A 8 -63.62 -53.92 67.27
CA GLU A 8 -63.75 -52.82 66.31
C GLU A 8 -62.75 -53.10 65.17
N GLU A 9 -63.29 -53.50 64.01
CA GLU A 9 -62.55 -53.62 62.75
C GLU A 9 -61.94 -52.27 62.39
N ARG A 10 -60.64 -52.26 62.12
CA ARG A 10 -59.91 -51.10 61.62
C ARG A 10 -60.23 -50.97 60.12
N PRO A 11 -60.81 -49.86 59.63
CA PRO A 11 -60.97 -49.66 58.20
C PRO A 11 -59.59 -49.42 57.56
N ASP A 12 -59.28 -50.20 56.52
CA ASP A 12 -58.19 -49.90 55.59
C ASP A 12 -58.50 -48.57 54.92
N ILE A 13 -57.69 -47.56 55.25
CA ILE A 13 -57.73 -46.26 54.58
C ILE A 13 -56.82 -46.39 53.37
N ASP A 14 -57.44 -46.55 52.20
CA ASP A 14 -56.77 -46.38 50.91
C ASP A 14 -56.29 -44.93 50.78
N ILE A 15 -54.99 -44.73 50.97
CA ILE A 15 -54.33 -43.45 50.67
C ILE A 15 -54.01 -43.45 49.17
N PRO A 16 -54.63 -42.61 48.33
CA PRO A 16 -54.20 -42.49 46.94
C PRO A 16 -52.80 -41.88 46.89
N LEU A 17 -51.83 -42.69 46.44
CA LEU A 17 -50.53 -42.21 45.96
C LEU A 17 -50.74 -41.30 44.75
N SER A 18 -50.86 -40.00 44.99
CA SER A 18 -50.67 -39.00 43.94
C SER A 18 -50.22 -37.68 44.55
N LEU A 19 -48.99 -37.67 45.05
CA LEU A 19 -48.16 -36.47 45.07
C LEU A 19 -47.00 -36.75 44.13
N LYS A 20 -47.29 -36.67 42.83
CA LYS A 20 -46.27 -36.53 41.80
C LYS A 20 -45.64 -35.16 42.01
N THR A 21 -44.55 -35.14 42.79
CA THR A 21 -43.63 -34.02 42.84
C THR A 21 -43.18 -33.72 41.42
N ASP A 22 -43.71 -32.64 40.84
CA ASP A 22 -43.10 -31.98 39.69
C ASP A 22 -41.75 -31.42 40.14
N ARG A 23 -40.73 -32.28 40.14
CA ARG A 23 -39.35 -31.83 40.00
C ARG A 23 -39.26 -31.19 38.62
N ILE A 24 -39.46 -29.89 38.58
CA ILE A 24 -39.03 -29.08 37.45
C ILE A 24 -37.51 -29.23 37.41
N ASP A 25 -37.01 -29.96 36.41
CA ASP A 25 -35.59 -30.20 36.18
C ASP A 25 -34.87 -28.87 35.95
N THR A 26 -34.35 -28.27 37.02
CA THR A 26 -33.56 -27.03 36.97
C THR A 26 -32.28 -27.17 36.14
N GLN A 27 -31.82 -28.40 35.89
CA GLN A 27 -30.68 -28.68 35.02
C GLN A 27 -31.03 -28.53 33.53
N SER A 28 -32.22 -28.94 33.08
CA SER A 28 -32.59 -28.86 31.66
C SER A 28 -32.89 -27.42 31.23
N LEU A 29 -33.42 -26.58 32.14
CA LEU A 29 -33.57 -25.14 31.92
C LEU A 29 -32.20 -24.45 31.73
N SER A 30 -31.21 -24.84 32.55
CA SER A 30 -29.85 -24.26 32.50
C SER A 30 -29.10 -24.66 31.22
N GLU A 31 -29.24 -25.89 30.74
CA GLU A 31 -28.58 -26.35 29.50
C GLU A 31 -29.23 -25.75 28.25
N ALA A 32 -30.55 -25.62 28.22
CA ALA A 32 -31.28 -24.96 27.13
C ALA A 32 -30.90 -23.48 27.01
N ASP A 33 -30.77 -22.76 28.13
CA ASP A 33 -30.34 -21.35 28.13
C ASP A 33 -28.87 -21.18 27.71
N LEU A 34 -28.00 -22.12 28.09
CA LEU A 34 -26.59 -22.16 27.65
C LEU A 34 -26.46 -22.47 26.16
N GLN A 35 -27.28 -23.37 25.61
CA GLN A 35 -27.34 -23.64 24.17
C GLN A 35 -27.84 -22.42 23.39
N LYS A 36 -28.92 -21.78 23.84
CA LYS A 36 -29.45 -20.55 23.23
C LYS A 36 -28.41 -19.41 23.21
N ARG A 37 -27.66 -19.23 24.31
CA ARG A 37 -26.56 -18.26 24.37
C ARG A 37 -25.41 -18.62 23.43
N LYS A 38 -25.02 -19.91 23.34
CA LYS A 38 -23.98 -20.36 22.41
C LYS A 38 -24.37 -20.17 20.94
N GLU A 39 -25.62 -20.44 20.59
CA GLU A 39 -26.14 -20.21 19.23
C GLU A 39 -26.20 -18.73 18.88
N GLY A 40 -26.65 -17.88 19.82
CA GLY A 40 -26.66 -16.43 19.64
C GLY A 40 -25.26 -15.83 19.44
N VAL A 41 -24.27 -16.30 20.22
CA VAL A 41 -22.87 -15.87 20.05
C VAL A 41 -22.30 -16.34 18.71
N ARG A 42 -22.62 -17.56 18.26
CA ARG A 42 -22.12 -18.11 16.99
C ARG A 42 -22.71 -17.38 15.78
N GLN A 43 -23.99 -17.02 15.83
CA GLN A 43 -24.62 -16.18 14.81
C GLN A 43 -24.05 -14.76 14.81
N PHE A 44 -23.84 -14.17 16.00
CA PHE A 44 -23.22 -12.85 16.13
C PHE A 44 -21.79 -12.82 15.55
N LEU A 45 -20.97 -13.83 15.86
CA LEU A 45 -19.61 -13.94 15.33
C LEU A 45 -19.62 -14.09 13.80
N SER A 46 -20.57 -14.84 13.25
CA SER A 46 -20.71 -15.01 11.79
C SER A 46 -21.10 -13.69 11.10
N VAL A 47 -22.02 -12.93 11.67
CA VAL A 47 -22.42 -11.61 11.15
C VAL A 47 -21.27 -10.62 11.27
N PHE A 48 -20.60 -10.58 12.41
CA PHE A 48 -19.43 -9.72 12.62
C PHE A 48 -18.32 -10.05 11.63
N PHE A 49 -18.03 -11.34 11.39
CA PHE A 49 -17.02 -11.75 10.41
C PHE A 49 -17.38 -11.32 8.99
N LYS A 50 -18.65 -11.43 8.58
CA LYS A 50 -19.12 -10.94 7.27
C LYS A 50 -19.00 -9.41 7.14
N LEU A 51 -19.37 -8.67 8.17
CA LEU A 51 -19.24 -7.21 8.22
C LEU A 51 -17.79 -6.76 8.17
N PHE A 52 -16.92 -7.45 8.91
CA PHE A 52 -15.48 -7.25 8.86
C PHE A 52 -14.92 -7.53 7.47
N LEU A 53 -15.33 -8.63 6.82
CA LEU A 53 -14.89 -8.97 5.47
C LEU A 53 -15.34 -7.92 4.45
N LEU A 54 -16.59 -7.43 4.58
CA LEU A 54 -17.12 -6.36 3.75
C LEU A 54 -16.32 -5.06 3.96
N PHE A 55 -16.05 -4.70 5.21
CA PHE A 55 -15.25 -3.52 5.52
C PHE A 55 -13.82 -3.64 4.97
N ALA A 56 -13.18 -4.80 5.13
CA ALA A 56 -11.85 -5.07 4.57
C ALA A 56 -11.86 -5.00 3.03
N ALA A 57 -12.90 -5.51 2.38
CA ALA A 57 -13.05 -5.41 0.93
C ALA A 57 -13.23 -3.95 0.46
N VAL A 58 -14.05 -3.17 1.15
CA VAL A 58 -14.21 -1.73 0.85
C VAL A 58 -12.89 -0.99 1.07
N LEU A 59 -12.19 -1.26 2.17
CA LEU A 59 -10.88 -0.68 2.46
C LEU A 59 -9.86 -1.02 1.37
N LEU A 60 -9.84 -2.29 0.92
CA LEU A 60 -8.99 -2.74 -0.18
C LEU A 60 -9.32 -1.98 -1.47
N ILE A 61 -10.60 -1.81 -1.81
CA ILE A 61 -11.02 -1.05 -3.00
C ILE A 61 -10.58 0.41 -2.90
N VAL A 62 -10.75 1.05 -1.73
CA VAL A 62 -10.31 2.43 -1.49
C VAL A 62 -8.79 2.55 -1.63
N LEU A 63 -8.02 1.60 -1.09
CA LEU A 63 -6.57 1.51 -1.28
C LEU A 63 -6.20 1.36 -2.75
N LEU A 64 -6.80 0.41 -3.46
CA LEU A 64 -6.55 0.19 -4.89
C LEU A 64 -6.89 1.43 -5.72
N TYR A 65 -7.94 2.16 -5.35
CA TYR A 65 -8.32 3.40 -6.04
C TYR A 65 -7.36 4.55 -5.75
N SER A 66 -6.96 4.72 -4.48
CA SER A 66 -6.02 5.77 -4.07
C SER A 66 -4.61 5.54 -4.63
N PHE A 67 -4.21 4.28 -4.82
CA PHE A 67 -2.91 3.89 -5.35
C PHE A 67 -3.01 3.40 -6.80
N ARG A 68 -4.11 3.70 -7.51
CA ARG A 68 -4.36 3.23 -8.88
C ARG A 68 -3.19 3.51 -9.82
N ASP A 69 -2.57 4.68 -9.71
CA ASP A 69 -1.45 5.08 -10.56
C ASP A 69 -0.09 4.55 -10.05
N GLN A 70 -0.07 3.96 -8.85
CA GLN A 70 1.14 3.49 -8.16
C GLN A 70 1.21 1.96 -8.01
N ILE A 71 0.16 1.21 -8.37
CA ILE A 71 0.12 -0.25 -8.26
C ILE A 71 0.47 -0.87 -9.61
N THR A 72 1.76 -0.98 -9.89
CA THR A 72 2.28 -1.78 -11.01
C THR A 72 2.50 -3.22 -10.54
N PRO A 73 2.26 -4.26 -11.36
CA PRO A 73 2.52 -5.66 -11.00
C PRO A 73 3.94 -5.91 -10.46
N ARG A 74 4.91 -5.12 -10.95
CA ARG A 74 6.30 -5.15 -10.50
C ARG A 74 6.46 -4.64 -9.06
N ARG A 75 5.77 -3.55 -8.69
CA ARG A 75 5.75 -2.99 -7.33
C ARG A 75 5.11 -3.95 -6.33
N LEU A 76 4.02 -4.61 -6.72
CA LEU A 76 3.40 -5.65 -5.90
C LEU A 76 4.33 -6.85 -5.70
N ARG A 77 5.05 -7.28 -6.75
CA ARG A 77 6.04 -8.36 -6.64
C ARG A 77 7.22 -7.95 -5.75
N ALA A 78 7.72 -6.72 -5.87
CA ALA A 78 8.77 -6.19 -5.01
C ALA A 78 8.32 -6.15 -3.53
N LEU A 79 7.15 -5.59 -3.22
CA LEU A 79 6.59 -5.58 -1.87
C LEU A 79 6.34 -6.97 -1.32
N TRP A 80 5.86 -7.90 -2.16
CA TRP A 80 5.67 -9.28 -1.76
C TRP A 80 7.02 -9.96 -1.45
N ASN A 81 8.02 -9.78 -2.30
CA ASN A 81 9.35 -10.36 -2.08
C ASN A 81 10.02 -9.77 -0.82
N ASP A 82 9.85 -8.47 -0.57
CA ASP A 82 10.35 -7.78 0.63
C ASP A 82 9.65 -8.30 1.91
N LEU A 83 8.33 -8.48 1.86
CA LEU A 83 7.54 -9.03 2.98
C LEU A 83 7.91 -10.49 3.32
N TRP A 84 8.31 -11.27 2.31
CA TRP A 84 8.65 -12.69 2.47
C TRP A 84 10.15 -12.96 2.58
N GLY A 85 11.00 -11.92 2.57
CA GLY A 85 12.45 -12.05 2.66
C GLY A 85 13.07 -12.90 1.54
N ILE A 86 12.45 -12.92 0.36
CA ILE A 86 12.95 -13.68 -0.78
C ILE A 86 14.10 -12.85 -1.38
N GLU A 87 15.34 -13.32 -1.19
CA GLU A 87 16.53 -12.71 -1.79
C GLU A 87 16.29 -12.49 -3.28
N ILE A 88 16.41 -11.23 -3.69
CA ILE A 88 16.19 -10.79 -5.07
C ILE A 88 17.30 -11.41 -5.91
N SER A 89 16.95 -12.45 -6.66
CA SER A 89 17.75 -12.92 -7.78
C SER A 89 18.09 -11.70 -8.64
N THR A 90 19.37 -11.52 -8.98
CA THR A 90 19.86 -10.43 -9.84
C THR A 90 19.21 -10.53 -11.21
N ASP A 91 18.01 -9.99 -11.33
CA ASP A 91 17.26 -9.88 -12.57
C ASP A 91 17.93 -8.76 -13.37
N VAL A 92 18.50 -9.10 -14.52
CA VAL A 92 19.14 -8.11 -15.39
C VAL A 92 18.04 -7.21 -15.92
N LEU A 93 18.04 -5.95 -15.50
CA LEU A 93 17.06 -4.97 -15.96
C LEU A 93 17.42 -4.54 -17.39
N ASP A 94 16.70 -5.08 -18.37
CA ASP A 94 16.78 -4.61 -19.75
C ASP A 94 15.95 -3.32 -19.91
N LEU A 95 16.63 -2.23 -20.21
CA LEU A 95 16.03 -0.89 -20.30
C LEU A 95 15.65 -0.50 -21.72
N ASN A 96 16.02 -1.29 -22.73
CA ASN A 96 15.77 -1.03 -24.15
C ASN A 96 15.82 0.48 -24.50
N LEU A 97 16.95 1.11 -24.16
CA LEU A 97 17.19 2.53 -24.40
C LEU A 97 17.61 2.74 -25.86
N SER A 98 17.31 3.92 -26.42
CA SER A 98 17.81 4.26 -27.76
C SER A 98 19.33 4.44 -27.77
N ASP A 99 19.92 4.43 -28.97
CA ASP A 99 21.38 4.59 -29.17
C ASP A 99 21.97 5.86 -28.54
N ASN A 100 21.15 6.90 -28.34
CA ASN A 100 21.54 8.19 -27.77
C ASN A 100 20.98 8.39 -26.36
N ALA A 101 21.06 7.38 -25.52
CA ALA A 101 20.61 7.49 -24.13
C ALA A 101 21.70 7.99 -23.19
N SER A 102 21.27 8.73 -22.17
CA SER A 102 22.12 9.11 -21.03
C SER A 102 21.56 8.46 -19.78
N PHE A 103 22.42 7.89 -18.95
CA PHE A 103 22.02 7.28 -17.68
C PHE A 103 23.06 7.53 -16.61
N ALA A 104 22.61 7.59 -15.36
CA ALA A 104 23.50 7.73 -14.22
C ALA A 104 22.83 7.26 -12.92
N SER A 105 23.63 6.89 -11.91
CA SER A 105 23.11 6.42 -10.63
C SER A 105 22.48 7.57 -9.84
N TYR A 106 21.26 7.37 -9.35
CA TYR A 106 20.51 8.39 -8.62
C TYR A 106 19.81 7.78 -7.41
N GLN A 107 20.09 8.29 -6.20
CA GLN A 107 19.53 7.80 -4.93
C GLN A 107 19.62 6.28 -4.73
N GLY A 108 20.73 5.67 -5.16
CA GLY A 108 20.94 4.21 -5.11
C GLY A 108 20.30 3.44 -6.27
N GLY A 109 19.39 4.06 -7.02
CA GLY A 109 18.83 3.55 -8.26
C GLY A 109 19.54 4.10 -9.50
N LEU A 110 18.76 4.34 -10.55
CA LEU A 110 19.20 4.81 -11.86
C LEU A 110 18.24 5.86 -12.41
N VAL A 111 18.76 6.95 -12.95
CA VAL A 111 18.00 7.81 -13.88
C VAL A 111 18.51 7.54 -15.29
N ALA A 112 17.60 7.37 -16.24
CA ALA A 112 17.89 7.17 -17.64
C ALA A 112 17.00 8.06 -18.49
N CYS A 113 17.56 8.70 -19.52
CA CYS A 113 16.83 9.53 -20.45
C CYS A 113 17.24 9.17 -21.87
N ASP A 114 16.25 9.02 -22.74
CA ASP A 114 16.43 8.80 -24.17
C ASP A 114 15.51 9.72 -24.98
N ALA A 115 15.46 9.51 -26.29
CA ALA A 115 14.64 10.30 -27.20
C ALA A 115 13.12 10.10 -27.05
N THR A 116 12.70 9.15 -26.23
CA THR A 116 11.29 8.77 -26.03
C THR A 116 10.78 9.12 -24.64
N ALA A 117 11.61 8.98 -23.61
CA ALA A 117 11.20 9.14 -22.23
C ALA A 117 12.39 9.36 -21.29
N THR A 118 12.09 10.02 -20.17
CA THR A 118 12.93 10.00 -18.97
C THR A 118 12.34 9.00 -17.96
N ARG A 119 13.20 8.17 -17.39
CA ARG A 119 12.86 7.09 -16.46
C ARG A 119 13.69 7.23 -15.20
N ILE A 120 13.04 7.15 -14.04
CA ILE A 120 13.70 6.94 -12.75
C ILE A 120 13.41 5.51 -12.32
N ILE A 121 14.45 4.76 -12.02
CA ILE A 121 14.36 3.38 -11.52
C ILE A 121 14.92 3.38 -10.11
N ASP A 122 14.11 2.97 -9.14
CA ASP A 122 14.54 2.90 -7.75
C ASP A 122 15.43 1.67 -7.47
N ILE A 123 15.88 1.55 -6.22
CA ILE A 123 16.69 0.42 -5.75
C ILE A 123 15.98 -0.95 -5.83
N HIS A 124 14.66 -0.95 -5.96
CA HIS A 124 13.82 -2.15 -6.08
C HIS A 124 13.48 -2.47 -7.54
N GLY A 125 14.06 -1.76 -8.50
CA GLY A 125 13.80 -1.94 -9.93
C GLY A 125 12.43 -1.42 -10.38
N ILE A 126 11.82 -0.54 -9.58
CA ILE A 126 10.54 0.08 -9.89
C ILE A 126 10.81 1.29 -10.78
N GLU A 127 10.25 1.26 -11.98
CA GLU A 127 10.34 2.34 -12.96
C GLU A 127 9.21 3.38 -12.78
N GLU A 128 9.58 4.65 -12.80
CA GLU A 128 8.71 5.81 -12.94
C GLU A 128 9.09 6.54 -14.22
N ILE A 129 8.13 6.63 -15.15
CA ILE A 129 8.29 7.41 -16.39
C ILE A 129 7.89 8.85 -16.08
N LEU A 130 8.84 9.76 -16.25
CA LEU A 130 8.61 11.19 -16.05
C LEU A 130 7.99 11.81 -17.29
N ASN A 131 7.08 12.76 -17.06
CA ASN A 131 6.54 13.60 -18.13
C ASN A 131 7.53 14.74 -18.42
N THR A 132 8.52 14.47 -19.27
CA THR A 132 9.55 15.42 -19.68
C THR A 132 9.40 15.80 -21.15
N PRO A 133 9.98 16.92 -21.60
CA PRO A 133 10.19 17.12 -23.03
C PRO A 133 11.03 15.97 -23.61
N LEU A 134 10.94 15.79 -24.93
CA LEU A 134 11.78 14.84 -25.65
C LEU A 134 13.17 15.45 -25.85
N PHE A 135 14.21 14.66 -25.57
CA PHE A 135 15.61 15.05 -25.71
C PHE A 135 16.23 14.28 -26.87
N SER A 136 16.78 14.98 -27.87
CA SER A 136 17.41 14.34 -29.04
C SER A 136 18.80 13.78 -28.71
N THR A 137 19.56 14.53 -27.92
CA THR A 137 20.89 14.17 -27.42
C THR A 137 20.96 14.48 -25.92
N PRO A 138 20.25 13.69 -25.09
CA PRO A 138 20.19 13.94 -23.66
C PRO A 138 21.57 13.84 -23.01
N SER A 139 21.78 14.70 -22.03
CA SER A 139 22.92 14.68 -21.13
C SER A 139 22.46 14.90 -19.69
N LEU A 140 23.20 14.30 -18.75
CA LEU A 140 22.83 14.22 -17.35
C LEU A 140 23.91 14.82 -16.46
N THR A 141 23.48 15.57 -15.45
CA THR A 141 24.32 16.02 -14.35
C THR A 141 23.60 15.78 -13.04
N LEU A 142 24.33 15.29 -12.04
CA LEU A 142 23.76 14.80 -10.79
C LEU A 142 24.34 15.49 -9.57
N THR A 143 23.52 15.50 -8.54
CA THR A 143 23.89 15.66 -7.13
C THR A 143 23.24 14.53 -6.33
N LYS A 144 23.41 14.51 -5.02
CA LYS A 144 22.83 13.48 -4.15
C LYS A 144 21.31 13.35 -4.30
N ASN A 145 20.61 14.49 -4.36
CA ASN A 145 19.15 14.53 -4.36
C ASN A 145 18.55 15.14 -5.64
N ARG A 146 19.36 15.67 -6.56
CA ARG A 146 18.85 16.34 -7.77
C ARG A 146 19.55 15.84 -9.01
N PHE A 147 18.85 15.89 -10.12
CA PHE A 147 19.40 15.64 -11.44
C PHE A 147 18.98 16.75 -12.39
N LEU A 148 19.88 17.12 -13.28
CA LEU A 148 19.65 18.04 -14.37
C LEU A 148 19.81 17.28 -15.67
N LEU A 149 18.75 17.29 -16.46
CA LEU A 149 18.69 16.83 -17.84
C LEU A 149 18.76 18.04 -18.76
N PHE A 150 19.58 17.93 -19.78
CA PHE A 150 19.72 18.94 -20.81
C PHE A 150 19.99 18.28 -22.16
N ASP A 151 19.69 18.98 -23.23
CA ASP A 151 19.97 18.53 -24.58
C ASP A 151 21.07 19.39 -25.20
N GLN A 152 21.96 18.77 -25.97
CA GLN A 152 22.94 19.48 -26.76
C GLN A 152 22.38 20.02 -28.08
N VAL A 153 21.17 19.58 -28.46
CA VAL A 153 20.49 20.01 -29.70
C VAL A 153 19.21 20.77 -29.41
N SER A 154 18.38 20.28 -28.49
CA SER A 154 17.20 21.04 -28.05
C SER A 154 17.55 22.08 -26.99
N HIS A 155 16.77 23.15 -26.91
CA HIS A 155 16.97 24.19 -25.91
C HIS A 155 16.35 23.81 -24.55
N ASN A 156 16.00 22.55 -24.34
CA ASN A 156 15.23 22.12 -23.17
C ASN A 156 16.14 21.71 -22.02
N LEU A 157 15.73 22.12 -20.82
CA LEU A 157 16.31 21.74 -19.55
C LEU A 157 15.23 21.19 -18.66
N TYR A 158 15.62 20.21 -17.85
CA TYR A 158 14.73 19.61 -16.86
C TYR A 158 15.49 19.32 -15.58
N LEU A 159 15.07 19.97 -14.49
CA LEU A 159 15.61 19.76 -13.16
C LEU A 159 14.61 18.94 -12.34
N GLY A 160 15.06 17.79 -11.84
CA GLY A 160 14.30 16.95 -10.91
C GLY A 160 14.91 16.90 -9.53
N ASP A 161 14.05 16.86 -8.51
CA ASP A 161 14.39 16.98 -7.09
C ASP A 161 14.11 15.70 -6.27
N GLY A 162 13.59 14.63 -6.88
CA GLY A 162 13.30 13.36 -6.20
C GLY A 162 12.01 13.36 -5.37
N GLU A 163 11.52 14.54 -4.95
CA GLU A 163 10.21 14.72 -4.28
C GLU A 163 9.05 15.01 -5.24
N LYS A 164 9.21 14.65 -6.53
CA LYS A 164 8.23 14.85 -7.62
C LYS A 164 7.96 16.28 -8.06
N GLU A 165 8.72 17.25 -7.55
CA GLU A 165 8.74 18.59 -8.14
C GLU A 165 9.78 18.66 -9.25
N TYR A 166 9.31 19.08 -10.42
CA TYR A 166 10.07 19.07 -11.65
C TYR A 166 9.98 20.43 -12.31
N LEU A 167 11.13 21.03 -12.61
CA LEU A 167 11.19 22.30 -13.32
C LEU A 167 11.66 22.07 -14.75
N TRP A 168 10.80 22.45 -15.70
CA TRP A 168 11.16 22.60 -17.10
C TRP A 168 11.60 24.04 -17.36
N LEU A 169 12.71 24.21 -18.08
CA LEU A 169 13.09 25.50 -18.67
C LEU A 169 13.46 25.33 -20.15
N THR A 170 13.25 26.37 -20.95
CA THR A 170 13.76 26.44 -22.33
C THR A 170 14.75 27.60 -22.41
N GLN A 171 15.98 27.32 -22.83
CA GLN A 171 17.05 28.30 -23.00
C GLN A 171 16.95 29.01 -24.36
N ALA A 172 17.73 30.08 -24.49
CA ALA A 172 17.88 30.78 -25.76
C ALA A 172 18.76 29.98 -26.74
N ASP A 173 19.81 29.32 -26.25
CA ASP A 173 20.73 28.51 -27.04
C ASP A 173 20.88 27.09 -26.49
N ALA A 174 21.48 26.19 -27.27
CA ALA A 174 21.70 24.81 -26.91
C ALA A 174 22.76 24.69 -25.79
N VAL A 175 22.52 23.81 -24.83
CA VAL A 175 23.41 23.64 -23.68
C VAL A 175 24.42 22.55 -23.98
N VAL A 176 25.70 22.91 -24.09
CA VAL A 176 26.78 21.95 -24.38
C VAL A 176 27.32 21.29 -23.11
N ASN A 177 27.22 21.99 -21.97
CA ASN A 177 27.66 21.48 -20.67
C ASN A 177 26.83 22.09 -19.54
N ALA A 178 26.67 21.35 -18.45
CA ALA A 178 26.05 21.86 -17.24
C ALA A 178 26.74 21.31 -15.99
N THR A 179 26.73 22.10 -14.92
CA THR A 179 27.12 21.68 -13.58
C THR A 179 25.97 21.97 -12.63
N LEU A 180 25.74 21.10 -11.65
CA LEU A 180 24.66 21.22 -10.68
C LEU A 180 25.24 21.20 -9.27
N SER A 181 24.91 22.22 -8.47
CA SER A 181 25.23 22.26 -7.05
C SER A 181 24.13 21.62 -6.21
N GLU A 182 24.47 21.15 -5.01
CA GLU A 182 23.48 20.56 -4.07
C GLU A 182 22.36 21.54 -3.70
N GLY A 183 22.67 22.85 -3.69
CA GLY A 183 21.70 23.92 -3.44
C GLY A 183 20.75 24.21 -4.62
N GLY A 184 20.82 23.45 -5.72
CA GLY A 184 19.92 23.61 -6.86
C GLY A 184 20.30 24.72 -7.84
N VAL A 185 21.53 25.21 -7.76
CA VAL A 185 22.07 26.15 -8.75
C VAL A 185 22.74 25.34 -9.85
N ALA A 186 22.24 25.51 -11.08
CA ALA A 186 22.83 24.97 -12.29
C ALA A 186 23.63 26.06 -13.01
N THR A 187 24.87 25.75 -13.37
CA THR A 187 25.67 26.60 -14.26
C THR A 187 25.74 25.92 -15.62
N LEU A 188 25.34 26.63 -16.67
CA LEU A 188 25.22 26.12 -18.02
C LEU A 188 26.27 26.79 -18.90
N THR A 189 26.87 26.01 -19.79
CA THR A 189 27.65 26.52 -20.92
C THR A 189 26.83 26.33 -22.18
N GLU A 190 26.50 27.43 -22.83
CA GLU A 190 25.76 27.47 -24.09
C GLU A 190 26.70 27.34 -25.28
N ALA A 191 26.17 26.90 -26.43
CA ALA A 191 26.97 26.60 -27.63
C ALA A 191 27.68 27.84 -28.20
N ASP A 192 27.07 29.01 -28.07
CA ASP A 192 27.64 30.32 -28.37
C ASP A 192 28.71 30.81 -27.37
N GLY A 193 28.94 30.04 -26.30
CA GLY A 193 29.98 30.28 -25.30
C GLY A 193 29.53 31.12 -24.10
N TYR A 194 28.25 31.51 -24.00
CA TYR A 194 27.75 32.21 -22.83
C TYR A 194 27.56 31.27 -21.63
N LEU A 195 27.85 31.81 -20.44
CA LEU A 195 27.62 31.12 -19.17
C LEU A 195 26.32 31.65 -18.57
N SER A 196 25.27 30.82 -18.55
CA SER A 196 24.02 31.14 -17.88
C SER A 196 23.94 30.42 -16.53
N VAL A 197 23.30 31.07 -15.55
CA VAL A 197 23.09 30.50 -14.22
C VAL A 197 21.60 30.39 -13.99
N VAL A 198 21.14 29.17 -13.77
CA VAL A 198 19.76 28.86 -13.48
C VAL A 198 19.66 28.45 -12.01
N LYS A 199 18.78 29.11 -11.28
CA LYS A 199 18.43 28.71 -9.91
C LYS A 199 16.93 28.47 -9.83
N ALA A 200 16.57 27.22 -9.57
CA ALA A 200 15.20 26.86 -9.27
C ALA A 200 14.90 27.14 -7.79
N TYR A 201 13.80 27.83 -7.52
CA TYR A 201 13.27 28.02 -6.17
C TYR A 201 12.04 27.13 -6.01
N LYS A 202 11.95 26.40 -4.89
CA LYS A 202 10.67 25.80 -4.49
C LYS A 202 9.74 26.94 -4.07
N PRO A 203 8.50 27.02 -4.57
CA PRO A 203 7.55 28.05 -4.15
C PRO A 203 7.19 27.97 -2.65
N ASP A 204 7.46 26.84 -2.01
CA ASP A 204 6.98 26.49 -0.67
C ASP A 204 8.03 26.67 0.44
N GLY A 205 9.07 27.48 0.20
CA GLY A 205 10.22 27.67 1.09
C GLY A 205 9.93 27.69 2.59
#